data_AF-A0A2E1DHZ5-F1
#
_entry.id   AF-A0A2E1DHZ5-F1
#
_cell.length_a   1.000
_cell.length_b   1.000
_cell.length_c   1.000
_cell.angle_alpha   90.00
_cell.angle_beta   90.00
_cell.angle_gamma   90.00
#
_symmetry.space_group_name_H-M   'P 1'
#
loop_
_entity.id
_entity.type
_entity.pdbx_description
1 polymer ?
#
loop_
_entity_poly.entity_id
_entity_poly.type
_entity_poly.pdbx_seq_one_letter_code
_entity_poly.pdbx_strand_id
1 'polypeptide(L)' 'MLVVIAGGVFIGYKLDQIYPNAYSLFTLLFSIISITLSIYYIISQVTKDD' A
#
# COMPACT_ATOMS: atom_id res chain seq x y z
N MET A 1 6.61 4.36 7.60
CA MET A 1 5.86 3.08 7.60
C MET A 1 4.34 3.30 7.58
N LEU A 2 3.74 3.84 8.64
CA LEU A 2 2.27 4.07 8.72
C LEU A 2 1.72 4.95 7.59
N VAL A 3 2.45 6.01 7.21
CA VAL A 3 2.03 6.93 6.13
C VAL A 3 1.91 6.21 4.78
N VAL A 4 2.84 5.29 4.48
CA VAL A 4 2.85 4.55 3.21
C VAL A 4 1.64 3.62 3.15
N ILE A 5 1.40 2.86 4.22
CA ILE A 5 0.28 1.91 4.35
C ILE A 5 -1.06 2.64 4.32
N ALA A 6 -1.22 3.68 5.13
CA ALA A 6 -2.45 4.48 5.16
C ALA A 6 -2.73 5.15 3.81
N GLY A 7 -1.69 5.66 3.13
CA GLY A 7 -1.80 6.24 1.80
C GLY A 7 -2.25 5.22 0.75
N GLY A 8 -1.63 4.04 0.71
CA GLY A 8 -2.00 2.97 -0.22
C GLY A 8 -3.44 2.50 -0.03
N VAL A 9 -3.84 2.23 1.23
CA VAL A 9 -5.21 1.81 1.55
C VAL A 9 -6.24 2.88 1.19
N PHE A 10 -5.96 4.15 1.48
CA PHE A 10 -6.88 5.24 1.18
C PHE A 10 -7.09 5.43 -0.33
N ILE A 11 -6.02 5.34 -1.12
CA ILE A 11 -6.09 5.41 -2.58
C ILE A 11 -6.91 4.23 -3.12
N GLY A 12 -6.61 3.02 -2.67
CA GLY A 12 -7.34 1.81 -3.08
C GLY A 12 -8.84 1.89 -2.73
N TYR A 13 -9.17 2.41 -1.54
CA TYR A 13 -10.55 2.60 -1.10
C TYR A 13 -11.31 3.62 -1.94
N LYS A 14 -10.69 4.76 -2.26
CA LYS A 14 -11.29 5.76 -3.16
C LYS A 14 -11.51 5.20 -4.56
N LEU A 15 -10.60 4.35 -5.04
CA LEU A 15 -10.72 3.75 -6.36
C LEU A 15 -11.81 2.68 -6.41
N ASP A 16 -11.97 1.88 -5.36
CA ASP A 16 -13.10 0.95 -5.20
C ASP A 16 -14.47 1.66 -5.08
N GLN A 17 -14.52 2.94 -4.70
CA GLN A 17 -15.77 3.71 -4.73
C GLN A 17 -16.11 4.25 -6.13
N ILE A 18 -15.09 4.58 -6.93
CA ILE A 18 -15.26 5.15 -8.27
C ILE A 18 -15.61 4.06 -9.28
N TYR A 19 -14.98 2.90 -9.17
CA TYR A 19 -15.30 1.73 -9.98
C TYR A 19 -16.34 0.90 -9.24
N PRO A 20 -17.50 0.55 -9.84
CA PRO A 20 -18.53 -0.25 -9.21
C PRO A 20 -18.06 -1.71 -9.12
N ASN A 21 -17.12 -1.95 -8.23
CA ASN A 21 -16.49 -3.23 -8.00
C ASN A 21 -17.21 -3.89 -6.82
N ALA A 22 -17.81 -5.06 -7.05
CA ALA A 22 -18.54 -5.79 -6.00
C ALA A 22 -17.61 -6.29 -4.87
N TYR A 23 -16.30 -6.36 -5.16
CA TYR A 23 -15.26 -6.80 -4.24
C TYR A 23 -14.23 -5.69 -4.11
N SER A 24 -13.67 -5.43 -2.93
CA SER A 24 -12.67 -4.35 -2.74
C SER A 24 -11.28 -4.70 -3.31
N LEU A 25 -11.22 -5.05 -4.60
CA LEU A 25 -10.01 -5.55 -5.24
C LEU A 25 -8.94 -4.46 -5.34
N PHE A 26 -9.33 -3.20 -5.59
CA PHE A 26 -8.34 -2.12 -5.66
C PHE A 26 -7.72 -1.86 -4.29
N THR A 27 -8.53 -1.85 -3.23
CA THR A 27 -8.03 -1.75 -1.85
C THR A 27 -7.07 -2.90 -1.53
N LEU A 28 -7.41 -4.13 -1.90
CA LEU A 28 -6.58 -5.31 -1.66
C LEU A 28 -5.25 -5.23 -2.42
N LEU A 29 -5.28 -4.87 -3.70
CA LEU A 29 -4.09 -4.72 -4.54
C LEU A 29 -3.16 -3.62 -3.99
N PHE A 30 -3.70 -2.45 -3.70
CA PHE A 30 -2.93 -1.33 -3.14
C PHE A 30 -2.38 -1.64 -1.74
N SER A 31 -3.11 -2.41 -0.92
CA SER A 31 -2.61 -2.86 0.38
C SER A 31 -1.37 -3.74 0.23
N ILE A 32 -1.40 -4.72 -0.68
CA ILE A 32 -0.26 -5.62 -0.94
C ILE A 32 0.96 -4.82 -1.44
N ILE A 33 0.75 -3.92 -2.40
CA ILE A 33 1.81 -3.05 -2.94
C ILE A 33 2.40 -2.19 -1.82
N SER A 34 1.55 -1.61 -0.98
CA SER A 34 1.98 -0.74 0.09
C SER A 34 2.76 -1.45 1.18
N ILE A 35 2.38 -2.68 1.54
CA ILE A 35 3.12 -3.51 2.50
C ILE A 35 4.49 -3.88 1.91
N THR A 36 4.52 -4.27 0.63
CA THR A 36 5.77 -4.62 -0.08
C THR A 36 6.74 -3.44 -0.09
N LEU A 37 6.27 -2.24 -0.46
CA LEU A 37 7.06 -1.02 -0.42
C LEU A 37 7.55 -0.71 0.99
N SER A 38 6.70 -0.91 2.00
CA SER A 38 7.07 -0.68 3.39
C SER A 38 8.18 -1.61 3.86
N ILE A 39 8.15 -2.89 3.49
CA ILE A 39 9.20 -3.87 3.80
C ILE A 39 10.48 -3.51 3.04
N TYR A 40 10.40 -3.22 1.75
CA TYR A 40 11.55 -2.81 0.95
C TYR A 40 12.25 -1.58 1.54
N TYR A 41 11.47 -0.60 1.99
CA TYR A 41 12.02 0.62 2.60
C TYR A 41 12.77 0.31 3.90
N ILE A 42 12.23 -0.59 4.74
CA ILE A 42 12.89 -1.04 5.98
C ILE A 42 14.20 -1.75 5.65
N ILE A 43 14.18 -2.70 4.71
CA ILE A 43 15.38 -3.45 4.29
C ILE A 43 16.42 -2.48 3.74
N SER A 44 16.02 -1.59 2.83
CA SER A 44 16.91 -0.60 2.24
C SER A 44 17.46 0.39 3.27
N GLN A 45 16.72 0.71 4.34
CA GLN A 45 17.19 1.57 5.42
C GLN A 45 18.26 0.86 6.25
N VAL A 46 18.00 -0.39 6.63
CA VAL A 46 18.96 -1.20 7.41
C VAL A 46 20.23 -1.49 6.61
N THR A 47 20.14 -1.77 5.31
CA THR A 47 21.32 -2.06 4.47
C THR A 47 22.13 -0.81 4.08
N LYS A 48 21.58 0.40 4.19
CA LYS A 48 22.30 1.64 3.85
C LYS A 48 23.09 2.24 5.02
N ASP A 49 22.89 1.73 6.23
CA ASP A 49 23.52 2.22 7.46
C ASP A 49 24.85 1.48 7.78
N ASP A 50 25.37 0.69 6.83
CA ASP A 50 26.74 0.14 6.78
C ASP A 50 27.55 0.82 5.65
#